data_AF-A0A8I1QBQ2-F1
#
_entry.id   AF-A0A8I1QBQ2-F1
#
_cell.length_a   1.000
_cell.length_b   1.000
_cell.length_c   1.000
_cell.angle_alpha   90.00
_cell.angle_beta   90.00
_cell.angle_gamma   90.00
#
_symmetry.space_group_name_H-M   'P 1'
#
loop_
_entity.id
_entity.type
_entity.pdbx_description
1 polymer ?
#
loop_
_entity_poly.entity_id
_entity_poly.type
_entity_poly.pdbx_seq_one_letter_code
_entity_poly.pdbx_strand_id
1 'polypeptide(L)'
;LWSVFLVTSIDKNLILYFGLIPRKIRGIPGIFLAPFLHASFNHIFFNTIPLIVLSNFILLQGLPYYLLVTFLITVLSGFAVWCFGKPGIHIGASGVITGYWGFLVINAYQQGGLLNVILGVVSVYYFAGIFLGIFPQKKGVSWEAHLFGLLAGLLTSYLLSPQFYN
;
A
#
# COMPACT_ATOMS: atom_id res chain seq x y z
N LEU A 1 -10.93 -6.19 -6.26
CA LEU A 1 -11.18 -6.07 -4.80
C LEU A 1 -12.58 -6.52 -4.41
N TRP A 2 -13.64 -5.84 -4.85
CA TRP A 2 -15.01 -6.16 -4.42
C TRP A 2 -15.46 -7.59 -4.71
N SER A 3 -15.12 -8.17 -5.86
CA SER A 3 -15.43 -9.58 -6.14
C SER A 3 -14.73 -10.54 -5.17
N VAL A 4 -13.47 -10.27 -4.80
CA VAL A 4 -12.74 -11.06 -3.80
C VAL A 4 -13.42 -10.90 -2.43
N PHE A 5 -13.78 -9.67 -2.06
CA PHE A 5 -14.49 -9.41 -0.81
C PHE A 5 -15.82 -10.15 -0.71
N LEU A 6 -16.63 -10.17 -1.78
CA LEU A 6 -17.88 -10.94 -1.83
C LEU A 6 -17.63 -12.43 -1.62
N VAL A 7 -16.64 -13.02 -2.28
CA VAL A 7 -16.28 -14.43 -2.10
C VAL A 7 -15.82 -14.70 -0.65
N THR A 8 -14.93 -13.87 -0.11
CA THR A 8 -14.46 -14.01 1.28
C THR A 8 -15.52 -13.70 2.35
N SER A 9 -16.61 -13.03 1.97
CA SER A 9 -17.75 -12.78 2.86
C SER A 9 -18.62 -14.02 3.01
N ILE A 10 -18.61 -14.92 2.02
CA ILE A 10 -19.28 -16.23 2.05
C ILE A 10 -18.41 -17.23 2.83
N ASP A 11 -17.10 -17.31 2.52
CA ASP A 11 -16.15 -18.13 3.27
C ASP A 11 -15.01 -17.29 3.86
N LYS A 12 -15.11 -17.00 5.16
CA LYS A 12 -14.11 -16.24 5.91
C LYS A 12 -12.81 -17.00 6.14
N ASN A 13 -12.78 -18.33 5.98
CA ASN A 13 -11.56 -19.11 6.16
C ASN A 13 -10.51 -18.77 5.09
N LEU A 14 -10.94 -18.29 3.92
CA LEU A 14 -10.03 -17.81 2.87
C LEU A 14 -9.06 -16.73 3.37
N ILE A 15 -9.49 -15.87 4.32
CA ILE A 15 -8.61 -14.88 4.95
C ILE A 15 -7.49 -15.57 5.77
N LEU A 16 -7.79 -16.70 6.40
CA LEU A 16 -6.82 -17.46 7.20
C LEU A 16 -5.77 -18.14 6.32
N TYR A 17 -6.15 -18.54 5.11
CA TYR A 17 -5.28 -19.22 4.15
C TYR A 17 -4.41 -18.25 3.33
N PHE A 18 -4.96 -17.10 2.95
CA PHE A 18 -4.32 -16.18 2.01
C PHE A 18 -3.82 -14.87 2.64
N GLY A 19 -4.12 -14.63 3.91
CA GLY A 19 -3.60 -13.47 4.62
C GLY A 19 -2.10 -13.57 4.91
N LEU A 20 -1.47 -12.42 5.09
CA LEU A 20 -0.04 -12.35 5.39
C LEU A 20 0.19 -12.64 6.88
N ILE A 21 0.97 -13.68 7.16
CA ILE A 21 1.30 -14.10 8.52
C ILE A 21 2.80 -13.91 8.75
N PRO A 22 3.22 -12.96 9.62
CA PRO A 22 4.63 -12.67 9.82
C PRO A 22 5.43 -13.88 10.30
N ARG A 23 6.63 -14.05 9.74
CA ARG A 23 7.63 -15.07 10.10
C ARG A 23 7.12 -16.52 10.03
N LYS A 24 6.11 -16.78 9.20
CA LYS A 24 5.62 -18.14 8.92
C LYS A 24 5.67 -18.40 7.41
N ILE A 25 6.21 -19.56 7.01
CA ILE A 25 6.31 -19.97 5.60
C ILE A 25 4.95 -19.94 4.92
N ARG A 26 3.91 -20.47 5.59
CA ARG A 26 2.52 -20.45 5.10
C ARG A 26 1.97 -19.04 4.83
N GLY A 27 2.56 -18.00 5.42
CA GLY A 27 2.16 -16.61 5.25
C GLY A 27 2.80 -15.90 4.05
N ILE A 28 3.79 -16.50 3.40
CA ILE A 28 4.51 -15.91 2.26
C ILE A 28 3.60 -15.59 1.07
N PRO A 29 2.65 -16.47 0.66
CA PRO A 29 1.70 -16.11 -0.39
C PRO A 29 0.90 -14.84 -0.09
N GLY A 30 0.69 -14.56 1.20
CA GLY A 30 0.04 -13.34 1.65
C GLY A 30 0.77 -12.05 1.27
N ILE A 31 2.06 -12.07 0.93
CA ILE A 31 2.75 -10.89 0.36
C ILE A 31 2.01 -10.35 -0.86
N PHE A 32 1.53 -11.24 -1.73
CA PHE A 32 0.82 -10.87 -2.95
C PHE A 32 -0.70 -10.86 -2.76
N LEU A 33 -1.23 -11.73 -1.91
CA LEU A 33 -2.68 -11.97 -1.81
C LEU A 33 -3.36 -11.11 -0.75
N ALA A 34 -2.67 -10.73 0.32
CA ALA A 34 -3.24 -9.93 1.40
C ALA A 34 -3.84 -8.58 0.95
N PRO A 35 -3.27 -7.84 -0.04
CA PRO A 35 -3.88 -6.62 -0.55
C PRO A 35 -5.32 -6.78 -1.08
N PHE A 36 -5.70 -8.00 -1.48
CA PHE A 36 -7.03 -8.29 -2.04
C PHE A 36 -8.07 -8.69 -0.99
N LEU A 37 -7.64 -8.94 0.25
CA LEU A 37 -8.48 -9.46 1.32
C LEU A 37 -8.91 -8.32 2.26
N HIS A 38 -10.18 -8.28 2.65
CA HIS A 38 -10.71 -7.25 3.56
C HIS A 38 -11.66 -7.87 4.59
N ALA A 39 -11.48 -7.55 5.87
CA ALA A 39 -12.27 -8.12 6.98
C ALA A 39 -13.70 -7.58 7.12
N SER A 40 -14.01 -6.43 6.51
CA SER A 40 -15.32 -5.79 6.65
C SER A 40 -15.63 -4.86 5.48
N PHE A 41 -16.91 -4.52 5.32
CA PHE A 41 -17.37 -3.55 4.32
C PHE A 41 -16.65 -2.21 4.48
N ASN A 42 -16.59 -1.67 5.70
CA ASN A 42 -15.89 -0.41 5.96
C ASN A 42 -14.42 -0.49 5.56
N HIS A 43 -13.76 -1.62 5.82
CA HIS A 43 -12.35 -1.80 5.47
C HIS A 43 -12.13 -1.70 3.95
N ILE A 44 -12.92 -2.40 3.12
CA ILE A 44 -12.80 -2.31 1.66
C ILE A 44 -13.29 -0.95 1.12
N PHE A 45 -14.37 -0.40 1.68
CA PHE A 45 -14.95 0.87 1.25
C PHE A 45 -13.94 2.01 1.40
N PHE A 46 -13.33 2.16 2.58
CA PHE A 46 -12.35 3.21 2.83
C PHE A 46 -11.00 2.98 2.13
N ASN A 47 -10.74 1.79 1.60
CA ASN A 47 -9.59 1.53 0.74
C ASN A 47 -9.87 1.83 -0.74
N THR A 48 -11.13 1.77 -1.17
CA THR A 48 -11.51 1.90 -2.59
C THR A 48 -11.16 3.28 -3.16
N ILE A 49 -11.59 4.34 -2.48
CA ILE A 49 -11.38 5.72 -2.94
C ILE A 49 -9.89 6.06 -3.09
N PRO A 50 -9.04 5.95 -2.04
CA PRO A 50 -7.63 6.31 -2.18
C PRO A 50 -6.89 5.39 -3.15
N LEU A 51 -7.25 4.10 -3.24
CA LEU A 51 -6.64 3.20 -4.21
C LEU A 51 -6.92 3.65 -5.65
N ILE A 52 -8.16 3.98 -5.98
CA ILE A 52 -8.52 4.45 -7.33
C ILE A 52 -7.78 5.75 -7.65
N VAL A 53 -7.84 6.73 -6.76
CA VAL A 53 -7.25 8.05 -7.00
C VAL A 53 -5.74 7.95 -7.19
N LEU A 54 -5.02 7.30 -6.28
CA LEU A 54 -3.56 7.20 -6.34
C LEU A 54 -3.09 6.30 -7.49
N SER A 55 -3.82 5.21 -7.79
CA SER A 55 -3.50 4.37 -8.96
C SER A 55 -3.58 5.14 -10.26
N ASN A 56 -4.58 6.02 -10.42
CA ASN A 56 -4.75 6.81 -11.64
C ASN A 56 -3.56 7.75 -11.88
N PHE A 57 -3.02 8.40 -10.84
CA PHE A 57 -1.84 9.24 -10.99
C PHE A 57 -0.61 8.47 -11.49
N ILE A 58 -0.40 7.24 -10.99
CA ILE A 58 0.72 6.40 -11.45
C ILE A 58 0.44 5.87 -12.87
N LEU A 59 -0.81 5.54 -13.18
CA LEU A 59 -1.24 5.07 -14.52
C LEU A 59 -1.04 6.12 -15.62
N LEU A 60 -0.94 7.42 -15.30
CA LEU A 60 -0.60 8.45 -16.28
C LEU A 60 0.76 8.18 -16.97
N GLN A 61 1.66 7.45 -16.31
CA GLN A 61 2.95 7.04 -16.86
C GLN A 61 2.86 5.75 -17.70
N GLY A 62 1.65 5.19 -17.87
CA GLY A 62 1.38 3.98 -18.63
C GLY A 62 1.22 2.72 -17.79
N LEU A 63 0.46 1.76 -18.33
CA LEU A 63 0.14 0.50 -17.65
C LEU A 63 1.37 -0.31 -17.23
N PRO A 64 2.43 -0.49 -18.07
CA PRO A 64 3.61 -1.24 -17.64
C PRO A 64 4.31 -0.63 -16.44
N TYR A 65 4.41 0.71 -16.40
CA TYR A 65 5.02 1.43 -15.28
C TYR A 65 4.21 1.28 -14.00
N TYR A 66 2.88 1.44 -14.10
CA TYR A 66 1.98 1.20 -12.98
C TYR A 66 2.13 -0.21 -12.40
N LEU A 67 2.16 -1.24 -13.25
CA LEU A 67 2.31 -2.63 -12.81
C LEU A 67 3.65 -2.86 -12.12
N LEU A 68 4.74 -2.28 -12.63
CA LEU A 68 6.06 -2.36 -12.01
C LEU A 68 6.08 -1.70 -10.62
N VAL A 69 5.58 -0.47 -10.49
CA VAL A 69 5.51 0.27 -9.21
C VAL A 69 4.64 -0.50 -8.20
N THR A 70 3.49 -1.00 -8.64
CA THR A 70 2.57 -1.82 -7.82
C THR A 70 3.26 -3.07 -7.31
N PHE A 71 3.97 -3.78 -8.20
CA PHE A 71 4.68 -5.01 -7.86
C PHE A 71 5.79 -4.75 -6.84
N LEU A 72 6.64 -3.76 -7.08
CA LEU A 72 7.75 -3.42 -6.17
C LEU A 72 7.24 -3.02 -4.79
N ILE A 73 6.22 -2.14 -4.72
CA ILE A 73 5.63 -1.73 -3.44
C ILE A 73 5.01 -2.93 -2.71
N THR A 74 4.27 -3.78 -3.42
CA THR A 74 3.63 -4.97 -2.83
C THR A 74 4.66 -5.93 -2.24
N VAL A 75 5.72 -6.24 -2.99
CA VAL A 75 6.77 -7.15 -2.56
C VAL A 75 7.59 -6.56 -1.40
N LEU A 76 8.07 -5.33 -1.54
CA LEU A 76 8.91 -4.68 -0.52
C LEU A 76 8.15 -4.49 0.79
N SER A 77 6.92 -3.96 0.72
CA SER A 77 6.07 -3.76 1.89
C SER A 77 5.68 -5.09 2.52
N GLY A 78 5.15 -6.03 1.71
CA GLY A 78 4.73 -7.33 2.21
C GLY A 78 5.88 -8.13 2.82
N PHE A 79 7.06 -8.12 2.21
CA PHE A 79 8.24 -8.75 2.78
C PHE A 79 8.65 -8.11 4.12
N ALA A 80 8.66 -6.79 4.21
CA ALA A 80 8.96 -6.10 5.46
C ALA A 80 7.93 -6.41 6.56
N VAL A 81 6.63 -6.44 6.24
CA VAL A 81 5.58 -6.89 7.19
C VAL A 81 5.80 -8.35 7.58
N TRP A 82 6.20 -9.22 6.65
CA TRP A 82 6.47 -10.62 6.95
C TRP A 82 7.65 -10.78 7.93
N CYS A 83 8.72 -10.00 7.78
CA CYS A 83 9.88 -10.02 8.67
C CYS A 83 9.58 -9.41 10.05
N PHE A 84 8.95 -8.23 10.06
CA PHE A 84 8.93 -7.35 11.23
C PHE A 84 7.53 -7.13 11.83
N GLY A 85 6.47 -7.54 11.14
CA GLY A 85 5.09 -7.38 11.60
C GLY A 85 4.80 -8.08 12.93
N LYS A 86 3.87 -7.53 13.71
CA LYS A 86 3.38 -8.18 14.93
C LYS A 86 2.68 -9.51 14.61
N PRO A 87 2.61 -10.47 15.57
CA PRO A 87 1.84 -11.69 15.36
C PRO A 87 0.38 -11.39 14.99
N GLY A 88 -0.12 -12.03 13.94
CA GLY A 88 -1.48 -11.83 13.43
C GLY A 88 -1.60 -12.19 11.95
N ILE A 89 -2.77 -11.90 11.40
CA ILE A 89 -3.06 -12.01 9.97
C ILE A 89 -3.25 -10.59 9.45
N HIS A 90 -2.40 -10.18 8.52
CA HIS A 90 -2.41 -8.88 7.90
C HIS A 90 -3.10 -8.99 6.54
N ILE A 91 -4.07 -8.11 6.31
CA ILE A 91 -4.87 -8.03 5.09
C ILE A 91 -5.20 -6.58 4.77
N GLY A 92 -5.59 -6.32 3.53
CA GLY A 92 -6.05 -5.04 3.06
C GLY A 92 -5.04 -4.37 2.13
N ALA A 93 -5.58 -3.58 1.20
CA ALA A 93 -4.80 -2.84 0.21
C ALA A 93 -4.06 -1.63 0.81
N SER A 94 -4.27 -1.31 2.08
CA SER A 94 -3.77 -0.08 2.70
C SER A 94 -2.24 0.03 2.72
N GLY A 95 -1.51 -1.08 2.78
CA GLY A 95 -0.05 -1.08 2.59
C GLY A 95 0.38 -0.65 1.18
N VAL A 96 -0.35 -1.08 0.15
CA VAL A 96 -0.11 -0.64 -1.23
C VAL A 96 -0.50 0.83 -1.41
N ILE A 97 -1.64 1.24 -0.85
CA ILE A 97 -2.15 2.63 -0.89
C ILE A 97 -1.15 3.60 -0.24
N THR A 98 -0.65 3.27 0.95
CA THR A 98 0.38 4.07 1.65
C THR A 98 1.69 4.12 0.85
N GLY A 99 2.04 3.04 0.16
CA GLY A 99 3.16 3.03 -0.77
C GLY A 99 2.96 3.91 -2.00
N TYR A 100 1.78 3.90 -2.64
CA TYR A 100 1.50 4.83 -3.74
C TYR A 100 1.57 6.28 -3.29
N TRP A 101 1.04 6.57 -2.10
CA TRP A 101 1.12 7.90 -1.54
C TRP A 101 2.58 8.32 -1.30
N GLY A 102 3.38 7.46 -0.66
CA GLY A 102 4.82 7.70 -0.46
C GLY A 102 5.58 7.92 -1.77
N PHE A 103 5.34 7.04 -2.75
CA PHE A 103 5.92 7.12 -4.09
C PHE A 103 5.60 8.45 -4.76
N LEU A 104 4.33 8.86 -4.80
CA LEU A 104 3.90 10.09 -5.48
C LEU A 104 4.42 11.36 -4.78
N VAL A 105 4.43 11.39 -3.45
CA VAL A 105 4.92 12.56 -2.69
C VAL A 105 6.41 12.80 -2.95
N ILE A 106 7.23 11.75 -2.86
CA ILE A 106 8.67 11.92 -3.11
C ILE A 106 8.96 12.17 -4.59
N ASN A 107 8.19 11.56 -5.50
CA ASN A 107 8.35 11.79 -6.93
C ASN A 107 8.00 13.25 -7.30
N ALA A 108 6.92 13.81 -6.75
CA ALA A 108 6.57 15.22 -6.93
C ALA A 108 7.66 16.16 -6.36
N TYR A 109 8.23 15.82 -5.21
CA TYR A 109 9.36 16.56 -4.63
C TYR A 109 10.60 16.52 -5.54
N GLN A 110 10.95 15.35 -6.09
CA GLN A 110 12.10 15.16 -7.00
C GLN A 110 11.95 15.91 -8.33
N GLN A 111 10.74 16.00 -8.87
CA GLN A 111 10.48 16.77 -10.10
C GLN A 111 10.60 18.28 -9.89
N GLY A 112 10.50 18.77 -8.65
CA GLY A 112 10.64 20.19 -8.32
C GLY A 112 9.52 21.09 -8.86
N GLY A 113 9.62 22.40 -8.60
CA GLY A 113 8.66 23.41 -9.05
C GLY A 113 7.51 23.69 -8.07
N LEU A 114 7.05 24.95 -8.03
CA LEU A 114 6.06 25.43 -7.06
C LEU A 114 4.74 24.64 -7.12
N LEU A 115 4.27 24.29 -8.31
CA LEU A 115 3.04 23.52 -8.50
C LEU A 115 3.14 22.12 -7.88
N ASN A 116 4.25 21.41 -8.07
CA ASN A 116 4.44 20.07 -7.51
C ASN A 116 4.56 20.10 -5.98
N VAL A 117 5.16 21.16 -5.42
CA VAL A 117 5.17 21.39 -3.97
C VAL A 117 3.75 21.62 -3.44
N ILE A 118 2.95 22.47 -4.11
CA ILE A 118 1.56 22.70 -3.74
C ILE A 118 0.74 21.41 -3.82
N LEU A 119 0.87 20.63 -4.89
CA LEU A 119 0.19 19.35 -5.06
C LEU A 119 0.63 18.34 -3.99
N GLY A 120 1.90 18.33 -3.60
CA GLY A 120 2.41 17.53 -2.49
C GLY A 120 1.77 17.92 -1.15
N VAL A 121 1.69 19.20 -0.84
CA VAL A 121 1.04 19.72 0.38
C VAL A 121 -0.45 19.39 0.40
N VAL A 122 -1.14 19.61 -0.72
CA VAL A 122 -2.56 19.26 -0.91
C VAL A 122 -2.76 17.75 -0.71
N SER A 123 -1.89 16.92 -1.27
CA SER A 123 -1.90 15.47 -1.06
C SER A 123 -1.75 15.11 0.42
N VAL A 124 -0.81 15.71 1.15
CA VAL A 124 -0.66 15.49 2.60
C VAL A 124 -1.94 15.87 3.36
N TYR A 125 -2.60 16.98 2.99
CA TYR A 125 -3.84 17.41 3.63
C TYR A 125 -4.99 16.42 3.39
N TYR A 126 -5.27 16.07 2.12
CA TYR A 126 -6.38 15.17 1.76
C TYR A 126 -6.14 13.72 2.20
N PHE A 127 -4.87 13.31 2.31
CA PHE A 127 -4.47 11.97 2.75
C PHE A 127 -3.88 11.96 4.16
N ALA A 128 -4.15 12.96 4.99
CA ALA A 128 -3.69 13.01 6.38
C ALA A 128 -4.09 11.75 7.16
N GLY A 129 -5.28 11.18 6.90
CA GLY A 129 -5.72 9.92 7.49
C GLY A 129 -4.86 8.71 7.11
N ILE A 130 -4.29 8.70 5.90
CA ILE A 130 -3.32 7.68 5.45
C ILE A 130 -2.02 7.84 6.25
N PHE A 131 -1.52 9.07 6.36
CA PHE A 131 -0.30 9.37 7.11
C PHE A 131 -0.45 9.01 8.60
N LEU A 132 -1.54 9.42 9.26
CA LEU A 132 -1.79 9.06 10.66
C LEU A 132 -1.92 7.54 10.87
N GLY A 133 -2.33 6.82 9.84
CA GLY A 133 -2.40 5.36 9.84
C GLY A 133 -1.04 4.65 10.01
N ILE A 134 0.10 5.32 9.79
CA ILE A 134 1.42 4.72 10.02
C ILE A 134 1.77 4.59 11.50
N PHE A 135 1.02 5.25 12.39
CA PHE A 135 1.24 5.20 13.83
C PHE A 135 0.33 4.16 14.50
N PRO A 136 0.78 3.52 15.59
CA PRO A 136 -0.02 2.56 16.33
C PRO A 136 -1.16 3.27 17.09
N GLN A 137 -2.35 3.35 16.47
CA GLN A 137 -3.50 4.08 17.05
C GLN A 137 -4.70 3.18 17.40
N LYS A 138 -5.03 2.21 16.53
CA LYS A 138 -6.24 1.38 16.68
C LYS A 138 -5.90 -0.10 16.76
N LYS A 139 -6.47 -0.80 17.75
CA LYS A 139 -6.40 -2.27 17.81
C LYS A 139 -7.06 -2.87 16.56
N GLY A 140 -6.46 -3.93 16.01
CA GLY A 140 -6.93 -4.60 14.79
C GLY A 140 -6.49 -3.97 13.47
N VAL A 141 -5.89 -2.77 13.47
CA VAL A 141 -5.26 -2.18 12.29
C VAL A 141 -3.77 -2.58 12.26
N SER A 142 -3.25 -2.92 11.08
CA SER A 142 -1.81 -3.07 10.88
C SER A 142 -1.20 -1.75 10.46
N TRP A 143 -0.76 -0.99 11.46
CA TRP A 143 0.06 0.20 11.22
C TRP A 143 1.41 -0.18 10.60
N GLU A 144 1.92 -1.40 10.84
CA GLU A 144 3.16 -1.90 10.25
C GLU A 144 3.03 -2.00 8.72
N ALA A 145 1.89 -2.47 8.22
CA ALA A 145 1.62 -2.49 6.79
C ALA A 145 1.60 -1.08 6.18
N HIS A 146 1.10 -0.09 6.92
CA HIS A 146 1.10 1.30 6.47
C HIS A 146 2.51 1.92 6.47
N LEU A 147 3.27 1.71 7.54
CA LEU A 147 4.65 2.19 7.64
C LEU A 147 5.53 1.57 6.56
N PHE A 148 5.52 0.24 6.43
CA PHE A 148 6.33 -0.43 5.42
C PHE A 148 5.82 -0.20 4.01
N GLY A 149 4.52 0.05 3.83
CA GLY A 149 3.95 0.58 2.59
C GLY A 149 4.60 1.90 2.20
N LEU A 150 4.53 2.90 3.08
CA LEU A 150 5.16 4.22 2.88
C LEU A 150 6.64 4.09 2.51
N LEU A 151 7.42 3.35 3.31
CA LEU A 151 8.86 3.17 3.07
C LEU A 151 9.14 2.46 1.73
N ALA A 152 8.34 1.45 1.38
CA ALA A 152 8.44 0.77 0.09
C ALA A 152 8.15 1.72 -1.08
N GLY A 153 7.18 2.62 -0.95
CA GLY A 153 6.87 3.66 -1.92
C GLY A 153 8.05 4.63 -2.14
N LEU A 154 8.61 5.13 -1.05
CA LEU A 154 9.78 6.01 -1.08
C LEU A 154 10.98 5.34 -1.77
N LEU A 155 11.28 4.11 -1.36
CA LEU A 155 12.36 3.31 -1.95
C LEU A 155 12.10 3.02 -3.44
N THR A 156 10.87 2.67 -3.82
CA THR A 156 10.51 2.41 -5.21
C THR A 156 10.72 3.64 -6.09
N SER A 157 10.32 4.83 -5.63
CA SER A 157 10.58 6.07 -6.39
C SER A 157 12.07 6.38 -6.50
N TYR A 158 12.84 6.12 -5.44
CA TYR A 158 14.28 6.28 -5.48
C TYR A 158 14.93 5.37 -6.53
N LEU A 159 14.59 4.08 -6.53
CA LEU A 159 15.14 3.09 -7.47
C LEU A 159 14.78 3.37 -8.93
N LEU A 160 13.60 3.93 -9.19
CA LEU A 160 13.10 4.22 -10.53
C LEU A 160 13.42 5.66 -11.01
N SER A 161 14.03 6.50 -10.17
CA SER A 161 14.36 7.87 -10.57
C SER A 161 15.62 7.91 -11.47
N PRO A 162 15.54 8.49 -12.69
CA PRO A 162 16.68 8.59 -13.61
C PRO A 162 17.84 9.43 -13.07
N GLN A 163 17.60 10.31 -12.10
CA GLN A 163 18.57 11.27 -11.57
C GLN A 163 19.68 10.64 -10.72
N PHE A 164 19.57 9.36 -10.34
CA PHE A 164 20.59 8.66 -9.55
C PHE A 164 21.49 7.74 -10.38
N TYR A 165 21.31 7.70 -11.70
CA TYR A 165 22.11 6.87 -12.61
C TYR A 165 23.06 7.69 -13.52
N ASN A 166 23.21 8.99 -13.25
CA ASN A 166 24.12 9.90 -13.97
C ASN A 166 25.17 10.48 -13.02
#